data_AF-A0A926F285-F1
#
_entry.id   AF-A0A926F285-F1
#
_cell.length_a   1.000
_cell.length_b   1.000
_cell.length_c   1.000
_cell.angle_alpha   90.00
_cell.angle_beta   90.00
_cell.angle_gamma   90.00
#
_symmetry.space_group_name_H-M   'P 1'
#
loop_
_entity.id
_entity.type
_entity.pdbx_description
1 polymer ?
#
loop_
_entity_poly.entity_id
_entity_poly.type
_entity_poly.pdbx_seq_one_letter_code
_entity_poly.pdbx_strand_id
1 'polypeptide(L)'
;MPVNIKDPDEEVLVAKQFDYIRNYLNQVERTLYADNFSLDGHSYTDYIDVNSFIDWWFVHELTLNGEPRWPKSSYMYKGRNGKLFAGPVWDFDWGTFIPDCFSYCINGAIWYNRLFDDPTFVNTVKKKWTETKTLFENVVQEIDNTEVKIRNSDNINIQMWPIDQNTNGDESMEFTEAVDRLRQSYLDRISWLNSAINNL
;
A
#
# COMPACT_ATOMS: atom_id res chain seq x y z
N MET A 1 15.41 -7.82 -6.52
CA MET A 1 14.11 -8.55 -6.39
C MET A 1 13.62 -9.00 -7.78
N PRO A 2 13.06 -10.22 -7.95
CA PRO A 2 12.45 -10.58 -9.24
C PRO A 2 11.19 -9.73 -9.45
N VAL A 3 11.07 -9.10 -10.63
CA VAL A 3 9.91 -8.30 -11.03
C VAL A 3 9.43 -8.76 -12.41
N ASN A 4 8.14 -8.62 -12.68
CA ASN A 4 7.57 -8.82 -14.00
C ASN A 4 7.21 -7.47 -14.65
N ILE A 5 7.32 -7.36 -15.97
CA ILE A 5 6.88 -6.17 -16.71
C ILE A 5 5.43 -6.37 -17.11
N LYS A 6 4.55 -5.52 -16.59
CA LYS A 6 3.13 -5.53 -16.94
C LYS A 6 2.81 -4.72 -18.19
N ASP A 7 3.49 -3.58 -18.36
CA ASP A 7 3.37 -2.70 -19.52
C ASP A 7 4.78 -2.17 -19.89
N PRO A 8 5.12 -2.11 -21.18
CA PRO A 8 4.31 -2.54 -22.33
C PRO A 8 4.24 -4.08 -22.43
N ASP A 9 3.23 -4.61 -23.15
CA ASP A 9 3.03 -6.06 -23.33
C ASP A 9 4.28 -6.75 -23.90
N GLU A 10 4.47 -8.04 -23.58
CA GLU A 10 5.65 -8.82 -24.01
C GLU A 10 5.89 -8.79 -25.53
N GLU A 11 4.81 -8.72 -26.32
CA GLU A 11 4.87 -8.69 -27.79
C GLU A 11 5.53 -7.42 -28.33
N VAL A 12 5.50 -6.33 -27.57
CA VAL A 12 6.06 -5.02 -27.95
C VAL A 12 7.26 -4.61 -27.09
N LEU A 13 7.51 -5.33 -25.99
CA LEU A 13 8.66 -5.14 -25.14
C LEU A 13 9.94 -5.59 -25.85
N VAL A 14 10.79 -4.62 -26.21
CA VAL A 14 12.09 -4.93 -26.80
C VAL A 14 13.18 -5.06 -25.74
N ALA A 15 14.23 -5.85 -26.03
CA ALA A 15 15.35 -6.10 -25.11
C ALA A 15 15.94 -4.81 -24.50
N LYS A 16 16.03 -3.73 -25.28
CA LYS A 16 16.53 -2.42 -24.79
C LYS A 16 15.66 -1.81 -23.68
N GLN A 17 14.34 -1.97 -23.74
CA GLN A 17 13.43 -1.47 -22.69
C GLN A 17 13.55 -2.32 -21.43
N PHE A 18 13.63 -3.64 -21.59
CA PHE A 18 13.87 -4.56 -20.48
C PHE A 18 15.19 -4.26 -19.77
N ASP A 19 16.28 -4.14 -20.54
CA ASP A 19 17.60 -3.83 -20.00
C ASP A 19 17.62 -2.46 -19.28
N TYR A 20 16.90 -1.48 -19.83
CA TYR A 20 16.75 -0.17 -19.23
C TYR A 20 16.12 -0.24 -17.83
N ILE A 21 14.96 -0.88 -17.69
CA ILE A 21 14.27 -0.94 -16.40
C ILE A 21 14.99 -1.85 -15.41
N ARG A 22 15.57 -2.97 -15.87
CA ARG A 22 16.39 -3.86 -15.04
C ARG A 22 17.59 -3.11 -14.46
N ASN A 23 18.33 -2.39 -15.29
CA ASN A 23 19.48 -1.62 -14.82
C ASN A 23 19.04 -0.49 -13.88
N TYR A 24 17.89 0.14 -14.13
CA TYR A 24 17.35 1.17 -13.24
C TYR A 24 17.03 0.61 -11.85
N LEU A 25 16.32 -0.52 -11.76
CA LEU A 25 16.01 -1.18 -10.49
C LEU A 25 17.27 -1.64 -9.76
N ASN A 26 18.28 -2.14 -10.49
CA ASN A 26 19.57 -2.46 -9.90
C ASN A 26 20.25 -1.23 -9.28
N GLN A 27 20.13 -0.04 -9.91
CA GLN A 27 20.69 1.18 -9.33
C GLN A 27 19.91 1.65 -8.09
N VAL A 28 18.58 1.48 -8.08
CA VAL A 28 17.78 1.70 -6.87
C VAL A 28 18.27 0.79 -5.74
N GLU A 29 18.36 -0.52 -5.97
CA GLU A 29 18.81 -1.46 -4.92
C GLU A 29 20.25 -1.16 -4.47
N ARG A 30 21.18 -0.89 -5.41
CA ARG A 30 22.57 -0.60 -5.05
C ARG A 30 22.74 0.67 -4.22
N THR A 31 21.99 1.72 -4.51
CA THR A 31 22.03 2.95 -3.71
C THR A 31 21.32 2.77 -2.38
N LEU A 32 20.16 2.11 -2.36
CA LEU A 32 19.37 1.88 -1.15
C LEU A 32 20.10 0.97 -0.13
N TYR A 33 20.83 -0.04 -0.61
CA TYR A 33 21.58 -0.97 0.24
C TYR A 33 23.03 -0.55 0.48
N ALA A 34 23.48 0.60 -0.02
CA ALA A 34 24.77 1.16 0.37
C ALA A 34 24.73 1.67 1.83
N ASP A 35 25.88 1.70 2.50
CA ASP A 35 25.99 1.99 3.94
C ASP A 35 25.33 3.31 4.35
N ASN A 36 25.43 4.34 3.51
CA ASN A 36 24.86 5.68 3.74
C ASN A 36 23.71 6.01 2.78
N PHE A 37 23.04 5.00 2.22
CA PHE A 37 21.96 5.16 1.23
C PHE A 37 22.39 5.92 -0.04
N SER A 38 23.69 5.92 -0.32
CA SER A 38 24.30 6.56 -1.47
C SER A 38 25.43 5.73 -2.06
N LEU A 39 25.55 5.75 -3.39
CA LEU A 39 26.65 5.15 -4.11
C LEU A 39 27.08 6.09 -5.24
N ASP A 40 28.39 6.29 -5.39
CA ASP A 40 28.99 7.14 -6.44
C ASP A 40 28.42 8.57 -6.50
N GLY A 41 28.05 9.14 -5.34
CA GLY A 41 27.50 10.49 -5.23
C GLY A 41 26.00 10.61 -5.52
N HIS A 42 25.30 9.49 -5.72
CA HIS A 42 23.86 9.43 -5.93
C HIS A 42 23.15 8.72 -4.79
N SER A 43 21.96 9.18 -4.41
CA SER A 43 21.09 8.55 -3.40
C SER A 43 19.97 7.76 -4.07
N TYR A 44 19.38 6.78 -3.39
CA TYR A 44 18.16 6.11 -3.88
C TYR A 44 17.02 7.10 -4.14
N THR A 45 17.01 8.23 -3.41
CA THR A 45 16.04 9.32 -3.58
C THR A 45 16.17 10.03 -4.94
N ASP A 46 17.30 9.89 -5.65
CA ASP A 46 17.45 10.35 -7.04
C ASP A 46 16.68 9.46 -8.03
N TYR A 47 16.42 8.20 -7.64
CA TYR A 47 15.83 7.18 -8.51
C TYR A 47 14.38 6.85 -8.16
N ILE A 48 13.96 6.98 -6.90
CA ILE A 48 12.56 6.74 -6.51
C ILE A 48 11.87 8.04 -6.11
N ASP A 49 10.57 8.10 -6.40
CA ASP A 49 9.70 9.11 -5.82
C ASP A 49 9.33 8.71 -4.39
N VAL A 50 10.06 9.22 -3.41
CA VAL A 50 9.89 8.88 -1.98
C VAL A 50 8.45 9.08 -1.50
N ASN A 51 7.79 10.13 -1.98
CA ASN A 51 6.42 10.44 -1.58
C ASN A 51 5.45 9.34 -2.03
N SER A 52 5.57 8.84 -3.26
CA SER A 52 4.74 7.74 -3.76
C SER A 52 4.92 6.46 -2.96
N PHE A 53 6.14 6.14 -2.51
CA PHE A 53 6.40 4.99 -1.65
C PHE A 53 5.75 5.18 -0.27
N ILE A 54 5.82 6.38 0.30
CA ILE A 54 5.15 6.67 1.58
C ILE A 54 3.62 6.64 1.44
N ASP A 55 3.08 7.20 0.36
CA ASP A 55 1.63 7.22 0.12
C ASP A 55 1.10 5.79 -0.12
N TRP A 56 1.83 4.97 -0.89
CA TRP A 56 1.50 3.56 -1.07
C TRP A 56 1.56 2.78 0.25
N TRP A 57 2.58 3.05 1.08
CA TRP A 57 2.69 2.46 2.42
C TRP A 57 1.52 2.85 3.31
N PHE A 58 1.14 4.13 3.37
CA PHE A 58 -0.02 4.57 4.14
C PHE A 58 -1.29 3.85 3.72
N VAL A 59 -1.55 3.72 2.41
CA VAL A 59 -2.78 3.04 1.94
C VAL A 59 -2.82 1.60 2.44
N HIS A 60 -1.76 0.81 2.24
CA HIS A 60 -1.72 -0.58 2.72
C HIS A 60 -1.83 -0.70 4.23
N GLU A 61 -1.15 0.18 4.98
CA GLU A 61 -1.20 0.16 6.43
C GLU A 61 -2.57 0.56 6.98
N LEU A 62 -3.24 1.56 6.38
CA LEU A 62 -4.56 2.04 6.79
C LEU A 62 -5.67 1.03 6.49
N THR A 63 -5.55 0.29 5.38
CA THR A 63 -6.51 -0.75 5.00
C THR A 63 -6.17 -2.11 5.59
N LEU A 64 -5.15 -2.20 6.46
CA LEU A 64 -4.69 -3.46 7.05
C LEU A 64 -4.28 -4.51 5.99
N ASN A 65 -3.88 -4.07 4.79
CA ASN A 65 -3.52 -4.96 3.70
C ASN A 65 -2.06 -5.42 3.83
N GLY A 66 -1.87 -6.68 4.23
CA GLY A 66 -0.56 -7.32 4.36
C GLY A 66 -0.04 -8.00 3.08
N GLU A 67 -0.81 -7.99 1.99
CA GLU A 67 -0.49 -8.72 0.76
C GLU A 67 0.91 -8.41 0.20
N PRO A 68 1.43 -7.17 0.22
CA PRO A 68 2.79 -6.87 -0.23
C PRO A 68 3.92 -7.72 0.38
N ARG A 69 3.70 -8.37 1.53
CA ARG A 69 4.66 -9.31 2.13
C ARG A 69 4.89 -10.55 1.26
N TRP A 70 3.90 -10.93 0.47
CA TRP A 70 4.02 -11.88 -0.63
C TRP A 70 3.67 -11.09 -1.89
N PRO A 71 4.63 -10.38 -2.53
CA PRO A 71 4.44 -9.17 -3.35
C PRO A 71 3.60 -9.38 -4.63
N LYS A 72 2.39 -9.86 -4.42
CA LYS A 72 1.25 -9.93 -5.29
C LYS A 72 0.62 -8.54 -5.30
N SER A 73 -0.11 -8.24 -6.37
CA SER A 73 -0.89 -7.01 -6.51
C SER A 73 -0.12 -5.72 -6.20
N SER A 74 1.20 -5.77 -6.32
CA SER A 74 2.13 -4.70 -5.98
C SER A 74 2.74 -4.18 -7.26
N TYR A 75 2.34 -2.98 -7.66
CA TYR A 75 2.80 -2.34 -8.88
C TYR A 75 3.80 -1.23 -8.58
N MET A 76 4.67 -0.99 -9.55
CA MET A 76 5.47 0.21 -9.65
C MET A 76 5.46 0.65 -11.10
N TYR A 77 5.55 1.96 -11.34
CA TYR A 77 5.64 2.48 -12.70
C TYR A 77 6.77 3.48 -12.83
N LYS A 78 7.27 3.60 -14.05
CA LYS A 78 8.38 4.50 -14.36
C LYS A 78 8.19 5.15 -15.72
N GLY A 79 8.03 6.48 -15.71
CA GLY A 79 8.10 7.27 -16.94
C GLY A 79 9.52 7.26 -17.54
N ARG A 80 9.62 7.47 -18.86
CA ARG A 80 10.92 7.68 -19.52
C ARG A 80 11.63 8.87 -18.88
N ASN A 81 12.89 8.68 -18.48
CA ASN A 81 13.72 9.69 -17.81
C ASN A 81 13.18 10.24 -16.46
N GLY A 82 12.09 9.68 -15.93
CA GLY A 82 11.55 10.03 -14.61
C GLY A 82 12.06 9.12 -13.50
N LYS A 83 11.51 9.32 -12.31
CA LYS A 83 11.70 8.44 -11.15
C LYS A 83 10.80 7.21 -11.23
N LEU A 84 11.11 6.19 -10.44
CA LEU A 84 10.24 5.06 -10.15
C LEU A 84 9.22 5.46 -9.08
N PHE A 85 7.96 5.18 -9.33
CA PHE A 85 6.85 5.44 -8.42
C PHE A 85 6.32 4.11 -7.88
N ALA A 86 5.93 4.08 -6.59
CA ALA A 86 5.16 2.98 -6.05
C ALA A 86 3.68 3.14 -6.42
N GLY A 87 3.03 2.02 -6.73
CA GLY A 87 1.65 1.96 -7.17
C GLY A 87 1.49 1.73 -8.69
N PRO A 88 0.24 1.79 -9.20
CA PRO A 88 -1.00 2.02 -8.43
C PRO A 88 -1.28 0.89 -7.41
N VAL A 89 -2.17 1.18 -6.45
CA VAL A 89 -2.72 0.14 -5.56
C VAL A 89 -3.70 -0.76 -6.34
N TRP A 90 -3.80 -2.03 -5.95
CA TRP A 90 -4.62 -3.04 -6.61
C TRP A 90 -5.01 -4.15 -5.63
N ASP A 91 -6.16 -4.81 -5.84
CA ASP A 91 -6.64 -5.98 -5.06
C ASP A 91 -6.83 -5.70 -3.56
N PHE A 92 -7.90 -4.99 -3.22
CA PHE A 92 -8.22 -4.62 -1.83
C PHE A 92 -9.53 -5.26 -1.35
N ASP A 93 -10.06 -6.22 -2.09
CA ASP A 93 -11.26 -7.00 -1.75
C ASP A 93 -10.95 -8.18 -0.81
N TRP A 94 -9.71 -8.68 -0.80
CA TRP A 94 -9.29 -9.79 0.05
C TRP A 94 -8.33 -9.36 1.17
N GLY A 95 -8.60 -9.77 2.40
CA GLY A 95 -7.66 -9.59 3.50
C GLY A 95 -7.48 -8.14 3.97
N THR A 96 -8.42 -7.24 3.63
CA THR A 96 -8.39 -5.83 4.02
C THR A 96 -9.39 -5.55 5.14
N PHE A 97 -9.06 -4.56 5.97
CA PHE A 97 -9.83 -4.14 7.14
C PHE A 97 -10.09 -5.24 8.18
N ILE A 98 -9.37 -6.36 8.09
CA ILE A 98 -9.38 -7.42 9.09
C ILE A 98 -8.47 -6.98 10.25
N PRO A 99 -8.97 -6.92 11.50
CA PRO A 99 -8.20 -6.45 12.65
C PRO A 99 -7.22 -7.53 13.18
N ASP A 100 -6.38 -8.10 12.32
CA ASP A 100 -5.42 -9.17 12.64
C ASP A 100 -3.95 -8.72 12.61
N CYS A 101 -3.71 -7.46 12.25
CA CYS A 101 -2.39 -6.88 12.10
C CYS A 101 -1.97 -6.07 13.35
N PHE A 102 -1.17 -6.69 14.22
CA PHE A 102 -0.68 -6.09 15.48
C PHE A 102 0.66 -5.32 15.37
N SER A 103 1.20 -5.22 14.16
CA SER A 103 2.43 -4.46 13.82
C SER A 103 2.19 -3.65 12.54
N TYR A 104 3.24 -3.11 11.91
CA TYR A 104 3.14 -2.64 10.53
C TYR A 104 2.80 -3.84 9.61
N CYS A 105 1.77 -3.71 8.79
CA CYS A 105 1.22 -4.80 8.00
C CYS A 105 2.12 -5.20 6.85
N ILE A 106 2.89 -4.26 6.31
CA ILE A 106 3.83 -4.52 5.21
C ILE A 106 5.29 -4.43 5.66
N ASN A 107 5.56 -4.65 6.94
CA ASN A 107 6.91 -4.84 7.44
C ASN A 107 7.61 -6.00 6.70
N GLY A 108 8.84 -5.78 6.24
CA GLY A 108 9.58 -6.74 5.43
C GLY A 108 9.14 -6.85 3.98
N ALA A 109 8.10 -6.14 3.54
CA ALA A 109 7.70 -6.13 2.14
C ALA A 109 8.69 -5.31 1.30
N ILE A 110 9.04 -5.85 0.14
CA ILE A 110 9.75 -5.13 -0.94
C ILE A 110 11.06 -4.49 -0.42
N TRP A 111 11.05 -3.17 -0.17
CA TRP A 111 12.20 -2.39 0.29
C TRP A 111 11.95 -1.71 1.64
N TYR A 112 10.78 -1.91 2.26
CA TYR A 112 10.37 -1.10 3.42
C TYR A 112 11.29 -1.23 4.63
N ASN A 113 11.81 -2.41 4.93
CA ASN A 113 12.80 -2.54 6.01
C ASN A 113 13.99 -1.60 5.80
N ARG A 114 14.53 -1.61 4.57
CA ARG A 114 15.70 -0.79 4.26
C ARG A 114 15.36 0.69 4.14
N LEU A 115 14.18 1.04 3.65
CA LEU A 115 13.70 2.42 3.63
C LEU A 115 13.57 2.98 5.05
N PHE A 116 13.01 2.22 5.99
CA PHE A 116 12.87 2.64 7.38
C PHE A 116 14.19 2.67 8.17
N ASP A 117 15.28 2.09 7.65
CA ASP A 117 16.63 2.30 8.20
C ASP A 117 17.17 3.73 7.92
N ASP A 118 16.64 4.44 6.91
CA ASP A 118 17.10 5.79 6.54
C ASP A 118 16.37 6.87 7.36
N PRO A 119 17.08 7.66 8.19
CA PRO A 119 16.47 8.77 8.93
C PRO A 119 15.75 9.79 8.03
N THR A 120 16.19 9.96 6.78
CA THR A 120 15.54 10.87 5.82
C THR A 120 14.14 10.38 5.46
N PHE A 121 14.00 9.07 5.21
CA PHE A 121 12.72 8.44 4.93
C PHE A 121 11.79 8.54 6.14
N VAL A 122 12.29 8.18 7.33
CA VAL A 122 11.53 8.26 8.59
C VAL A 122 11.01 9.68 8.86
N ASN A 123 11.86 10.70 8.71
CA ASN A 123 11.45 12.09 8.89
C ASN A 123 10.39 12.51 7.87
N THR A 124 10.50 12.02 6.64
CA THR A 124 9.50 12.30 5.59
C THR A 124 8.17 11.61 5.89
N VAL A 125 8.17 10.38 6.40
CA VAL A 125 6.96 9.67 6.87
C VAL A 125 6.28 10.46 7.98
N LYS A 126 7.01 10.86 9.03
CA LYS A 126 6.46 11.63 10.15
C LYS A 126 5.84 12.95 9.70
N LYS A 127 6.53 13.67 8.80
CA LYS A 127 6.05 14.91 8.22
C LYS A 127 4.75 14.69 7.44
N LYS A 128 4.75 13.76 6.48
CA LYS A 128 3.56 13.47 5.66
C LYS A 128 2.39 13.00 6.51
N TRP A 129 2.61 12.14 7.50
CA TRP A 129 1.55 11.70 8.41
C TRP A 129 0.89 12.89 9.10
N THR A 130 1.68 13.83 9.62
CA THR A 130 1.15 15.05 10.24
C THR A 130 0.30 15.87 9.27
N GLU A 131 0.72 15.95 8.00
CA GLU A 131 0.02 16.69 6.95
C GLU A 131 -1.27 16.00 6.47
N THR A 132 -1.33 14.66 6.49
CA THR A 132 -2.44 13.89 5.89
C THR A 132 -3.36 13.21 6.90
N LYS A 133 -3.03 13.17 8.20
CA LYS A 133 -3.83 12.47 9.22
C LYS A 133 -5.30 12.89 9.24
N THR A 134 -5.58 14.19 9.18
CA THR A 134 -6.96 14.70 9.16
C THR A 134 -7.70 14.27 7.89
N LEU A 135 -7.02 14.18 6.75
CA LEU A 135 -7.63 13.63 5.52
C LEU A 135 -8.02 12.17 5.74
N PHE A 136 -7.14 11.36 6.35
CA PHE A 136 -7.42 9.95 6.63
C PHE A 136 -8.56 9.76 7.62
N GLU A 137 -8.63 10.57 8.69
CA GLU A 137 -9.74 10.54 9.65
C GLU A 137 -11.09 10.83 8.98
N ASN A 138 -11.11 11.69 7.96
CA ASN A 138 -12.32 12.05 7.24
C ASN A 138 -12.80 10.98 6.23
N VAL A 139 -11.99 9.95 5.92
CA VAL A 139 -12.40 8.84 5.02
C VAL A 139 -13.59 8.07 5.59
N VAL A 140 -13.80 8.09 6.90
CA VAL A 140 -14.98 7.48 7.54
C VAL A 140 -16.29 8.04 6.99
N GLN A 141 -16.32 9.31 6.59
CA GLN A 141 -17.49 9.90 5.95
C GLN A 141 -17.81 9.21 4.61
N GLU A 142 -16.80 8.76 3.87
CA GLU A 142 -17.01 8.04 2.61
C GLU A 142 -17.52 6.61 2.87
N ILE A 143 -17.10 5.98 3.97
CA ILE A 143 -17.66 4.70 4.42
C ILE A 143 -19.17 4.87 4.68
N ASP A 144 -19.56 5.88 5.46
CA ASP A 144 -20.95 6.17 5.79
C ASP A 144 -21.79 6.50 4.55
N ASN A 145 -21.24 7.32 3.63
CA ASN A 145 -21.91 7.66 2.38
C ASN A 145 -22.10 6.43 1.48
N THR A 146 -21.09 5.56 1.44
CA THR A 146 -21.11 4.33 0.64
C THR A 146 -22.12 3.33 1.19
N GLU A 147 -22.20 3.19 2.52
CA GLU A 147 -23.19 2.36 3.21
C GLU A 147 -24.62 2.69 2.73
N VAL A 148 -24.98 3.98 2.75
CA VAL A 148 -26.29 4.45 2.29
C VAL A 148 -26.49 4.16 0.81
N LYS A 149 -25.46 4.40 -0.01
CA LYS A 149 -25.51 4.23 -1.46
C LYS A 149 -25.73 2.78 -1.87
N ILE A 150 -25.14 1.80 -1.17
CA ILE A 150 -25.17 0.39 -1.56
C ILE A 150 -26.18 -0.46 -0.78
N ARG A 151 -26.89 0.12 0.20
CA ARG A 151 -27.89 -0.57 1.04
C ARG A 151 -28.89 -1.42 0.27
N ASN A 152 -29.42 -0.88 -0.82
CA ASN A 152 -30.40 -1.62 -1.65
C ASN A 152 -29.75 -2.77 -2.41
N SER A 153 -28.49 -2.60 -2.84
CA SER A 153 -27.75 -3.66 -3.52
C SER A 153 -27.46 -4.81 -2.59
N ASP A 154 -27.07 -4.55 -1.33
CA ASP A 154 -26.85 -5.57 -0.30
C ASP A 154 -28.09 -6.44 -0.05
N ASN A 155 -29.25 -5.79 0.19
CA ASN A 155 -30.53 -6.49 0.40
C ASN A 155 -30.90 -7.45 -0.74
N ILE A 156 -30.55 -7.10 -1.99
CA ILE A 156 -30.79 -7.94 -3.16
C ILE A 156 -29.69 -9.01 -3.28
N ASN A 157 -28.44 -8.65 -3.02
CA ASN A 157 -27.28 -9.52 -3.14
C ASN A 157 -27.45 -10.80 -2.30
N ILE A 158 -27.83 -10.67 -1.03
CA ILE A 158 -28.00 -11.81 -0.12
C ILE A 158 -29.15 -12.75 -0.53
N GLN A 159 -30.14 -12.25 -1.29
CA GLN A 159 -31.24 -13.07 -1.82
C GLN A 159 -30.84 -13.81 -3.10
N MET A 160 -29.95 -13.21 -3.91
CA MET A 160 -29.54 -13.75 -5.21
C MET A 160 -28.35 -14.71 -5.10
N TRP A 161 -27.38 -14.36 -4.25
CA TRP A 161 -26.11 -15.07 -4.12
C TRP A 161 -25.89 -15.43 -2.65
N PRO A 162 -26.30 -16.64 -2.23
CA PRO A 162 -26.00 -17.15 -0.89
C PRO A 162 -24.50 -17.12 -0.64
N ILE A 163 -24.09 -16.58 0.51
CA ILE A 163 -22.69 -16.53 0.91
C ILE A 163 -22.33 -17.83 1.62
N ASP A 164 -21.43 -18.62 1.03
CA ASP A 164 -21.03 -19.96 1.52
C ASP A 164 -19.55 -20.05 1.90
N GLN A 165 -18.82 -18.92 1.80
CA GLN A 165 -17.41 -18.80 2.16
C GLN A 165 -17.23 -17.79 3.29
N ASN A 166 -16.15 -17.94 4.04
CA ASN A 166 -15.74 -17.03 5.09
C ASN A 166 -14.29 -16.62 4.82
N THR A 167 -14.15 -15.58 4.03
CA THR A 167 -12.90 -15.10 3.45
C THR A 167 -12.34 -13.94 4.26
N ASN A 168 -13.17 -12.96 4.60
CA ASN A 168 -12.78 -11.74 5.32
C ASN A 168 -13.30 -11.70 6.77
N GLY A 169 -14.12 -12.67 7.19
CA GLY A 169 -14.59 -12.78 8.57
C GLY A 169 -15.87 -11.98 8.86
N ASP A 170 -16.53 -11.41 7.85
CA ASP A 170 -17.79 -10.67 7.97
C ASP A 170 -18.95 -11.28 7.18
N GLU A 171 -18.74 -12.38 6.48
CA GLU A 171 -19.74 -13.00 5.61
C GLU A 171 -21.00 -13.50 6.34
N SER A 172 -20.89 -13.72 7.65
CA SER A 172 -22.01 -14.09 8.52
C SER A 172 -22.59 -12.92 9.33
N MET A 173 -22.06 -11.70 9.16
CA MET A 173 -22.52 -10.50 9.84
C MET A 173 -23.70 -9.88 9.09
N GLU A 174 -24.57 -9.19 9.82
CA GLU A 174 -25.50 -8.28 9.15
C GLU A 174 -24.71 -7.16 8.46
N PHE A 175 -25.20 -6.65 7.32
CA PHE A 175 -24.45 -5.64 6.56
C PHE A 175 -24.07 -4.41 7.38
N THR A 176 -24.94 -3.94 8.28
CA THR A 176 -24.59 -2.85 9.22
C THR A 176 -23.43 -3.22 10.13
N GLU A 177 -23.39 -4.45 10.64
CA GLU A 177 -22.33 -4.93 11.52
C GLU A 177 -21.00 -5.06 10.77
N ALA A 178 -21.04 -5.53 9.52
CA ALA A 178 -19.87 -5.60 8.65
C ALA A 178 -19.29 -4.20 8.38
N VAL A 179 -20.16 -3.21 8.10
CA VAL A 179 -19.75 -1.81 7.91
C VAL A 179 -19.20 -1.21 9.20
N ASP A 180 -19.83 -1.47 10.35
CA ASP A 180 -19.35 -1.03 11.66
C ASP A 180 -17.97 -1.62 11.98
N ARG A 181 -17.74 -2.90 11.67
CA ARG A 181 -16.43 -3.56 11.82
C ARG A 181 -15.37 -2.89 10.95
N LEU A 182 -15.67 -2.62 9.68
CA LEU A 182 -14.76 -1.92 8.76
C LEU A 182 -14.41 -0.54 9.31
N ARG A 183 -15.42 0.25 9.68
CA ARG A 183 -15.26 1.60 10.24
C ARG A 183 -14.38 1.59 11.48
N GLN A 184 -14.66 0.69 12.43
CA GLN A 184 -13.91 0.58 13.67
C GLN A 184 -12.47 0.13 13.42
N SER A 185 -12.26 -0.88 12.57
CA SER A 185 -10.91 -1.37 12.24
C SER A 185 -10.05 -0.28 11.61
N TYR A 186 -10.63 0.56 10.74
CA TYR A 186 -9.95 1.69 10.13
C TYR A 186 -9.58 2.78 11.16
N LEU A 187 -10.51 3.15 12.05
CA LEU A 187 -10.26 4.14 13.10
C LEU A 187 -9.21 3.68 14.11
N ASP A 188 -9.29 2.42 14.54
CA ASP A 188 -8.31 1.81 15.43
C ASP A 188 -6.93 1.79 14.75
N ARG A 189 -6.90 1.50 13.45
CA ARG A 189 -5.66 1.50 12.68
C ARG A 189 -5.03 2.90 12.57
N ILE A 190 -5.83 3.95 12.36
CA ILE A 190 -5.33 5.34 12.41
C ILE A 190 -4.72 5.65 13.78
N SER A 191 -5.39 5.26 14.87
CA SER A 191 -4.91 5.49 16.24
C SER A 191 -3.59 4.77 16.51
N TRP A 192 -3.49 3.51 16.07
CA TRP A 192 -2.29 2.71 16.17
C TRP A 192 -1.14 3.31 15.33
N LEU A 193 -1.39 3.64 14.06
CA LEU A 193 -0.39 4.24 13.17
C LEU A 193 0.12 5.58 13.71
N ASN A 194 -0.76 6.40 14.27
CA ASN A 194 -0.35 7.65 14.90
C ASN A 194 0.66 7.42 16.03
N SER A 195 0.40 6.42 16.88
CA SER A 195 1.30 6.08 17.98
C SER A 195 2.60 5.47 17.46
N ALA A 196 2.51 4.54 16.50
CA ALA A 196 3.66 3.84 15.94
C ALA A 196 4.60 4.79 15.17
N ILE A 197 4.06 5.68 14.33
CA ILE A 197 4.83 6.65 13.54
C ILE A 197 5.51 7.68 14.44
N ASN A 198 4.85 8.15 15.50
CA ASN A 198 5.46 9.08 16.45
C ASN A 198 6.65 8.46 17.20
N ASN A 199 6.64 7.13 17.37
CA ASN A 199 7.69 6.36 18.04
C ASN A 199 8.78 5.80 17.11
N LEU A 200 8.72 6.08 15.79
CA LEU A 200 9.79 5.74 14.84
C LEU A 200 11.11 6.46 15.17
#